data_AF-E7KB73-F1
#
_entry.id   AF-E7KB73-F1
#
_cell.length_a   1.000
_cell.length_b   1.000
_cell.length_c   1.000
_cell.angle_alpha   90.00
_cell.angle_beta   90.00
_cell.angle_gamma   90.00
#
_symmetry.space_group_name_H-M   'P 1'
#
loop_
_entity.id
_entity.type
_entity.pdbx_description
1 polymer ?
#
loop_
_entity_poly.entity_id
_entity_poly.type
_entity_poly.pdbx_seq_one_letter_code
_entity_poly.pdbx_strand_id
1 'polypeptide(L)'
;MQDNSSHSRESASAGDDPLGIDKLTVDYDYLLYKIRDYVQSIQLDTTELCKKQNEVMVNGIIENTIDKNIAKFKELLEKCDTLENHYEMLNQLAIITDTFKERIAEAVNNYNSLKKGASKSK
;
A
#
# COMPACT_ATOMS: atom_id res chain seq x y z
N MET A 1 -49.22 -88.07 2.97
CA MET A 1 -48.96 -87.46 4.29
C MET A 1 -48.42 -86.06 4.05
N GLN A 2 -48.88 -85.11 4.86
CA GLN A 2 -48.59 -83.67 4.78
C GLN A 2 -47.09 -83.35 4.74
N ASP A 3 -46.73 -82.27 4.03
CA ASP A 3 -46.08 -81.13 4.69
C ASP A 3 -46.49 -79.81 4.02
N ASN A 4 -46.54 -78.77 4.84
CA ASN A 4 -47.33 -77.56 4.75
C ASN A 4 -46.39 -76.37 4.88
N SER A 5 -46.41 -75.41 3.95
CA SER A 5 -45.93 -74.03 4.16
C SER A 5 -45.99 -73.28 2.85
N SER A 6 -47.21 -72.90 2.46
CA SER A 6 -47.48 -71.84 1.50
C SER A 6 -46.82 -70.56 2.01
N HIS A 7 -45.69 -70.19 1.41
CA HIS A 7 -44.92 -68.99 1.72
C HIS A 7 -45.69 -67.76 1.23
N SER A 8 -46.78 -67.41 1.92
CA SER A 8 -47.51 -66.16 1.71
C SER A 8 -46.87 -65.07 2.56
N ARG A 9 -45.72 -64.58 2.10
CA ARG A 9 -45.07 -63.36 2.62
C ARG A 9 -44.72 -62.46 1.45
N GLU A 10 -45.74 -62.08 0.70
CA GLU A 10 -45.61 -61.01 -0.30
C GLU A 10 -46.81 -60.07 -0.20
N SER A 11 -47.00 -59.56 1.03
CA SER A 11 -47.74 -58.32 1.27
C SER A 11 -46.72 -57.32 1.84
N ALA A 12 -45.72 -56.97 1.02
CA ALA A 12 -44.87 -55.83 1.30
C ALA A 12 -45.77 -54.58 1.24
N SER A 13 -46.07 -54.08 2.44
CA SER A 13 -46.91 -52.92 2.72
C SER A 13 -46.68 -51.79 1.73
N ALA A 14 -47.63 -51.61 0.80
CA ALA A 14 -47.87 -50.34 0.11
C ALA A 14 -48.53 -49.31 1.05
N GLY A 15 -48.43 -49.49 2.38
CA GLY A 15 -49.29 -48.84 3.37
C GLY A 15 -48.66 -47.70 4.16
N ASP A 16 -47.33 -47.55 4.20
CA ASP A 16 -46.72 -46.55 5.12
C ASP A 16 -46.49 -45.16 4.51
N ASP A 17 -46.46 -44.99 3.17
CA ASP A 17 -46.35 -43.65 2.54
C ASP A 17 -46.91 -43.64 1.11
N PRO A 18 -48.25 -43.78 0.93
CA PRO A 18 -48.87 -43.92 -0.39
C PRO A 18 -48.70 -42.68 -1.30
N LEU A 19 -48.40 -41.51 -0.71
CA LEU A 19 -48.18 -40.26 -1.45
C LEU A 19 -46.68 -39.91 -1.59
N GLY A 20 -45.77 -40.65 -0.97
CA GLY A 20 -44.34 -40.34 -0.99
C GLY A 20 -43.96 -39.08 -0.20
N ILE A 21 -44.80 -38.65 0.76
CA ILE A 21 -44.63 -37.40 1.52
C ILE A 21 -43.48 -37.51 2.51
N ASP A 22 -43.32 -38.66 3.16
CA ASP A 22 -42.24 -38.86 4.13
C ASP A 22 -40.89 -38.83 3.40
N LYS A 23 -40.80 -39.51 2.25
CA LYS A 23 -39.62 -39.44 1.39
C LYS A 23 -39.36 -38.01 0.90
N LEU A 24 -40.39 -37.31 0.43
CA LEU A 24 -40.27 -35.93 -0.04
C LEU A 24 -39.78 -34.99 1.06
N THR A 25 -40.22 -35.20 2.30
CA THR A 25 -39.78 -34.42 3.47
C THR A 25 -38.29 -34.65 3.75
N VAL A 26 -37.83 -35.90 3.73
CA VAL A 26 -36.40 -36.24 3.89
C VAL A 26 -35.56 -35.65 2.76
N ASP A 27 -36.01 -35.78 1.51
CA ASP A 27 -35.33 -35.20 0.35
C ASP A 27 -35.26 -33.67 0.43
N TYR A 28 -36.32 -33.03 0.94
CA TYR A 28 -36.38 -31.59 1.17
C TYR A 28 -35.42 -31.13 2.27
N ASP A 29 -35.39 -31.80 3.42
CA ASP A 29 -34.45 -31.49 4.51
C ASP A 29 -32.99 -31.67 4.06
N TYR A 30 -32.72 -32.72 3.29
CA TYR A 30 -31.40 -32.95 2.70
C TYR A 30 -31.01 -31.86 1.70
N LEU A 31 -31.95 -31.39 0.87
CA LEU A 31 -31.71 -30.27 -0.05
C LEU A 31 -31.44 -28.98 0.71
N LEU A 32 -32.20 -28.68 1.77
CA LEU A 32 -31.95 -27.52 2.63
C LEU A 32 -30.58 -27.58 3.31
N TYR A 33 -30.17 -28.75 3.78
CA TYR A 33 -28.84 -28.97 4.33
C TYR A 33 -27.75 -28.68 3.29
N LYS A 34 -27.87 -29.24 2.08
CA LYS A 34 -26.91 -28.99 0.99
C LYS A 34 -26.83 -27.52 0.60
N ILE A 35 -27.96 -26.83 0.51
CA ILE A 35 -27.99 -25.40 0.21
C ILE A 35 -27.28 -24.61 1.31
N ARG A 36 -27.56 -24.92 2.59
CA ARG A 36 -26.92 -24.25 3.72
C ARG A 36 -25.40 -24.47 3.72
N ASP A 37 -24.96 -25.71 3.52
CA ASP A 37 -23.54 -26.07 3.46
C ASP A 37 -22.83 -25.33 2.32
N TYR A 38 -23.45 -25.28 1.15
CA TYR A 38 -22.91 -24.56 0.00
C TYR A 38 -22.84 -23.04 0.21
N VAL A 39 -23.89 -22.43 0.78
CA VAL A 39 -23.89 -21.00 1.12
C VAL A 39 -22.82 -20.68 2.17
N GLN A 40 -22.63 -21.56 3.16
CA GLN A 40 -21.58 -21.40 4.15
C GLN A 40 -20.19 -21.51 3.53
N SER A 41 -19.98 -22.42 2.57
CA SER A 41 -18.73 -22.50 1.79
C SER A 41 -18.46 -21.19 1.05
N ILE A 42 -19.45 -20.66 0.32
CA ILE A 42 -19.31 -19.39 -0.41
C ILE A 42 -18.94 -18.24 0.54
N GLN A 43 -19.57 -18.18 1.71
CA GLN A 43 -19.27 -17.16 2.72
C GLN A 43 -17.82 -17.25 3.21
N LEU A 44 -17.33 -18.46 3.49
CA LEU A 44 -15.96 -18.69 3.92
C LEU A 44 -14.97 -18.28 2.83
N ASP A 45 -15.19 -18.75 1.59
CA ASP A 45 -14.33 -18.44 0.44
C ASP A 45 -14.28 -16.93 0.17
N THR A 46 -15.43 -16.27 0.22
CA THR A 46 -15.52 -14.81 0.01
C THR A 46 -14.79 -14.05 1.10
N THR A 47 -14.92 -14.49 2.36
CA THR A 47 -14.25 -13.85 3.50
C THR A 47 -12.73 -14.01 3.39
N GLU A 48 -12.26 -15.20 3.02
CA GLU A 48 -10.84 -15.47 2.82
C GLU A 48 -10.26 -14.65 1.66
N LEU A 49 -10.97 -14.59 0.53
CA LEU A 49 -10.57 -13.80 -0.62
C LEU A 49 -10.44 -12.31 -0.27
N CYS A 50 -11.42 -11.75 0.45
CA CYS A 50 -11.38 -10.36 0.91
C CYS A 50 -10.19 -10.09 1.84
N LYS A 51 -9.91 -11.00 2.79
CA LYS A 51 -8.76 -10.87 3.69
C LYS A 51 -7.44 -10.89 2.91
N LYS A 52 -7.28 -11.86 2.00
CA LYS A 52 -6.09 -12.00 1.17
C LYS A 52 -5.87 -10.79 0.27
N GLN A 53 -6.94 -10.27 -0.35
CA GLN A 53 -6.85 -9.08 -1.20
C GLN A 53 -6.44 -7.84 -0.38
N ASN A 54 -7.00 -7.68 0.83
CA ASN A 54 -6.63 -6.59 1.73
C ASN A 54 -5.16 -6.70 2.16
N GLU A 55 -4.68 -7.90 2.49
CA GLU A 55 -3.29 -8.13 2.86
C GLU A 55 -2.31 -7.78 1.72
N VAL A 56 -2.62 -8.18 0.48
CA VAL A 56 -1.83 -7.84 -0.70
C VAL A 56 -1.82 -6.32 -0.94
N MET A 57 -2.96 -5.64 -0.79
CA MET A 57 -3.03 -4.18 -0.91
C MET A 57 -2.20 -3.47 0.15
N VAL A 58 -2.39 -3.81 1.43
CA VAL A 58 -1.72 -3.14 2.55
C VAL A 58 -0.22 -3.41 2.52
N ASN A 59 0.18 -4.68 2.50
CA ASN A 59 1.59 -5.05 2.61
C ASN A 59 2.31 -4.87 1.26
N GLY A 60 1.66 -5.16 0.14
CA GLY A 60 2.30 -5.14 -1.18
C GLY A 60 2.34 -3.75 -1.83
N ILE A 61 1.23 -3.01 -1.80
CA ILE A 61 1.11 -1.76 -2.54
C ILE A 61 1.36 -0.57 -1.61
N ILE A 62 0.64 -0.48 -0.50
CA ILE A 62 0.69 0.68 0.39
C ILE A 62 2.07 0.77 1.05
N GLU A 63 2.44 -0.23 1.86
CA GLU A 63 3.69 -0.18 2.62
C GLU A 63 4.92 -0.26 1.71
N ASN A 64 4.94 -1.21 0.77
CA ASN A 64 6.13 -1.48 -0.02
C ASN A 64 6.36 -0.52 -1.18
N THR A 65 5.31 0.08 -1.73
CA THR A 65 5.44 0.96 -2.90
C THR A 65 5.19 2.41 -2.50
N ILE A 66 4.02 2.71 -1.92
CA ILE A 66 3.62 4.09 -1.63
C ILE A 66 4.50 4.68 -0.53
N ASP A 67 4.57 4.04 0.65
CA ASP A 67 5.29 4.61 1.79
C ASP A 67 6.80 4.70 1.53
N LYS A 68 7.39 3.69 0.88
CA LYS A 68 8.80 3.75 0.45
C LYS A 68 9.06 4.87 -0.55
N ASN A 69 8.17 5.10 -1.50
CA ASN A 69 8.32 6.21 -2.45
C ASN A 69 8.17 7.56 -1.76
N ILE A 70 7.20 7.71 -0.84
CA ILE A 70 7.04 8.92 -0.02
C ILE A 70 8.33 9.19 0.77
N ALA A 71 8.92 8.17 1.41
CA ALA A 71 10.16 8.32 2.15
C ALA A 71 11.32 8.79 1.25
N LYS A 72 11.47 8.19 0.06
CA LYS A 72 12.47 8.61 -0.93
C LYS A 72 12.28 10.04 -1.42
N PHE A 73 11.02 10.46 -1.66
CA PHE A 73 10.74 11.84 -2.05
C PHE A 73 11.04 12.82 -0.94
N LYS A 74 10.76 12.48 0.33
CA LYS A 74 11.15 13.32 1.48
C LYS A 74 12.67 13.48 1.57
N GLU A 75 13.42 12.38 1.41
CA GLU A 75 14.89 12.42 1.39
C GLU A 75 15.41 13.28 0.22
N LEU A 76 14.79 13.19 -0.95
CA LEU A 76 15.17 13.99 -2.11
C LEU A 76 14.88 15.48 -1.89
N LEU A 77 13.74 15.83 -1.28
CA LEU A 77 13.40 17.22 -0.94
C LEU A 77 14.41 17.80 0.05
N GLU A 78 14.80 17.05 1.09
CA GLU A 78 15.82 17.49 2.04
C GLU A 78 17.18 17.77 1.36
N LYS A 79 17.55 16.94 0.37
CA LYS A 79 18.75 17.17 -0.45
C LYS A 79 18.62 18.41 -1.33
N CYS A 80 17.44 18.68 -1.87
CA CYS A 80 17.17 19.90 -2.63
C CYS A 80 17.29 21.15 -1.73
N ASP A 81 16.72 21.12 -0.52
CA ASP A 81 16.83 22.22 0.45
C ASP A 81 18.29 22.47 0.85
N THR A 82 19.05 21.40 1.07
CA THR A 82 20.49 21.47 1.35
C THR A 82 21.27 22.10 0.18
N LEU A 83 20.93 21.71 -1.05
CA LEU A 83 21.54 22.26 -2.25
C LEU A 83 21.20 23.74 -2.43
N GLU A 84 19.96 24.15 -2.18
CA GLU A 84 19.52 25.55 -2.21
C GLU A 84 20.32 26.40 -1.20
N ASN A 85 20.51 25.89 0.02
CA ASN A 85 21.35 26.56 1.02
C ASN A 85 22.80 26.73 0.54
N HIS A 86 23.37 25.76 -0.17
CA HIS A 86 24.69 25.90 -0.77
C HIS A 86 24.76 26.99 -1.84
N TYR A 87 23.71 27.13 -2.66
CA TYR A 87 23.62 28.23 -3.63
C TYR A 87 23.54 29.59 -2.94
N GLU A 88 22.78 29.69 -1.85
CA GLU A 88 22.69 30.93 -1.07
C GLU A 88 24.05 31.31 -0.46
N MET A 89 24.80 30.34 0.10
CA MET A 89 26.16 30.59 0.58
C MET A 89 27.10 31.03 -0.54
N LEU A 90 27.01 30.45 -1.74
CA LEU A 90 27.81 30.88 -2.89
C LEU A 90 27.50 32.32 -3.30
N ASN A 91 26.23 32.70 -3.25
CA ASN A 91 25.81 34.07 -3.53
C ASN A 91 26.39 35.05 -2.49
N GLN A 92 26.38 34.69 -1.21
CA GLN A 92 27.01 35.47 -0.15
C GLN A 92 28.53 35.61 -0.35
N LEU A 93 29.21 34.54 -0.76
CA LEU A 93 30.64 34.58 -1.09
C LEU A 93 30.93 35.53 -2.26
N ALA A 94 30.05 35.60 -3.27
CA ALA A 94 30.19 36.54 -4.38
C ALA A 94 30.10 38.00 -3.89
N ILE A 95 29.11 38.32 -3.05
CA ILE A 95 28.95 39.65 -2.45
C ILE A 95 30.18 40.04 -1.63
N ILE A 96 30.69 39.13 -0.80
CA ILE A 96 31.90 39.35 -0.01
C ILE A 96 33.10 39.63 -0.93
N THR A 97 33.25 38.82 -1.97
CA THR A 97 34.34 38.96 -2.94
C THR A 97 34.30 40.31 -3.65
N ASP A 98 33.12 40.77 -4.06
CA ASP A 98 32.97 42.08 -4.72
C ASP A 98 33.25 43.24 -3.76
N THR A 99 32.79 43.14 -2.51
CA THR A 99 33.14 44.11 -1.44
C THR A 99 34.67 44.19 -1.24
N PHE A 100 35.37 43.04 -1.25
CA PHE A 100 36.83 43.03 -1.14
C PHE A 100 37.50 43.70 -2.35
N LYS A 101 37.02 43.46 -3.58
CA LYS A 101 37.54 44.12 -4.79
C LYS A 101 37.42 45.63 -4.69
N GLU A 102 36.26 46.14 -4.26
CA GLU A 102 36.03 47.58 -4.08
C GLU A 102 37.00 48.19 -3.06
N ARG A 103 37.16 47.55 -1.91
CA ARG A 103 38.08 48.01 -0.85
C ARG A 103 39.54 48.00 -1.30
N ILE A 104 39.96 47.00 -2.07
CA ILE A 104 41.31 46.96 -2.64
C ILE A 104 41.50 48.11 -3.64
N ALA A 105 40.53 48.36 -4.51
CA ALA A 105 40.59 49.45 -5.47
C ALA A 105 40.69 50.82 -4.77
N GLU A 106 39.91 51.03 -3.71
CA GLU A 106 39.97 52.24 -2.88
C GLU A 106 41.34 52.41 -2.22
N ALA A 107 41.88 51.34 -1.60
CA ALA A 107 43.20 51.37 -0.97
C ALA A 107 44.32 51.70 -1.97
N VAL A 108 44.26 51.14 -3.18
CA VAL A 108 45.21 51.44 -4.26
C VAL A 108 45.10 52.90 -4.71
N ASN A 109 43.88 53.43 -4.85
CA ASN A 109 43.65 54.84 -5.20
C ASN A 109 44.21 55.79 -4.13
N ASN A 110 43.97 55.49 -2.85
CA ASN A 110 44.50 56.26 -1.72
C ASN A 110 46.03 56.22 -1.68
N TYR A 111 46.64 55.05 -1.85
CA TYR A 111 48.08 54.89 -1.92
C TYR A 111 48.70 55.70 -3.07
N ASN A 112 48.13 55.61 -4.27
CA ASN A 112 48.61 56.36 -5.44
C ASN A 112 48.48 57.87 -5.26
N SER A 113 47.43 58.34 -4.59
CA SER A 113 47.21 59.76 -4.29
C SER A 113 48.26 60.29 -3.30
N LEU A 114 48.55 59.53 -2.24
CA LEU A 114 49.62 59.85 -1.28
C LEU A 114 51.00 59.86 -1.93
N LYS A 115 51.30 58.87 -2.78
CA LYS A 115 52.58 58.81 -3.52
C LYS A 115 52.76 60.03 -4.43
N LYS A 116 51.71 60.45 -5.15
CA LYS A 116 51.75 61.66 -5.98
C LYS A 116 51.94 62.93 -5.14
N GLY A 117 51.28 63.04 -3.98
CA GLY A 117 51.45 64.15 -3.04
C GLY A 117 52.88 64.24 -2.50
N ALA A 118 53.45 63.12 -2.06
CA ALA A 118 54.83 63.06 -1.58
C ALA A 118 55.87 63.39 -2.66
N SER A 119 55.60 63.01 -3.91
CA SER A 119 56.49 63.31 -5.05
C SER A 119 56.53 64.80 -5.42
N LYS A 120 55.46 65.55 -5.11
CA LYS A 120 55.39 67.01 -5.36
C LYS A 120 56.02 67.86 -4.24
N SER A 121 56.31 67.24 -3.09
CA SER A 121 56.90 67.93 -1.93
C SER A 121 58.43 67.78 -1.84
N LYS A 122 59.06 67.10 -2.80
CA LYS A 122 60.52 67.08 -3.01
C LYS A 122 60.85 67.94 -4.23
#